data_AF-A0A817XEU0-F1
#
_entry.id   AF-A0A817XEU0-F1
#
_cell.length_a   1.000
_cell.length_b   1.000
_cell.length_c   1.000
_cell.angle_alpha   90.00
_cell.angle_beta   90.00
_cell.angle_gamma   90.00
#
_symmetry.space_group_name_H-M   'P 1'
#
loop_
_entity.id
_entity.type
_entity.pdbx_description
1 polymer ?
#
loop_
_entity_poly.entity_id
_entity_poly.type
_entity_poly.pdbx_seq_one_letter_code
_entity_poly.pdbx_strand_id
1 'polypeptide(L)' 'MTTQTADNPMKVVSAVCHAVSSSKPRIRYRPGWQSSLFCFPLSMAPDWFTDFLIGFGQRKMALPSGVLKRMEHRAL' A
#
# COMPACT_ATOMS: atom_id res chain seq x y z
N MET A 1 0.77 -10.70 28.68
CA MET A 1 0.71 -10.83 27.21
C MET A 1 0.63 -9.43 26.61
N THR A 2 1.75 -8.88 26.13
CA THR A 2 1.77 -7.57 25.46
C THR A 2 1.50 -7.79 23.97
N THR A 3 0.36 -7.29 23.49
CA THR A 3 -0.04 -7.36 22.09
C THR A 3 0.86 -6.45 21.24
N GLN A 4 1.99 -6.98 20.76
CA GLN A 4 2.95 -6.27 19.89
C GLN A 4 2.50 -6.22 18.42
N THR A 5 1.31 -5.70 18.15
CA THR A 5 0.78 -5.62 16.77
C THR A 5 0.69 -4.19 16.24
N ALA A 6 0.88 -3.18 17.09
CA ALA A 6 0.75 -1.77 16.72
C ALA A 6 2.02 -0.96 17.01
N ASP A 7 2.26 0.03 16.16
CA ASP A 7 3.33 1.02 16.26
C ASP A 7 3.29 1.78 17.61
N ASN A 8 4.45 2.30 18.06
CA ASN A 8 4.58 2.98 19.36
C ASN A 8 3.57 4.15 19.52
N PRO A 9 2.72 4.16 20.57
CA PRO A 9 1.66 5.16 20.75
C PRO A 9 2.21 6.59 20.94
N MET A 10 3.46 6.72 21.40
CA MET A 10 4.16 7.99 21.53
C MET A 10 4.28 8.76 20.21
N LYS A 11 4.27 8.07 19.06
CA LYS A 11 4.27 8.71 17.74
C LYS A 11 3.02 9.56 17.51
N VAL A 12 1.87 9.12 18.02
CA VAL A 12 0.60 9.86 17.94
C VAL A 12 0.63 11.07 18.86
N VAL A 13 1.06 10.88 20.11
CA VAL A 13 1.19 11.96 21.09
C VAL A 13 2.08 13.08 20.55
N SER A 14 3.23 12.74 19.98
CA SER A 14 4.13 13.72 19.37
C SER A 14 3.48 14.49 18.21
N ALA A 15 2.72 13.81 17.33
CA ALA A 15 2.02 14.46 16.23
C ALA A 15 0.92 15.42 16.72
N VAL A 16 0.19 15.06 17.79
CA VAL A 16 -0.82 15.92 18.41
C VAL A 16 -0.18 17.12 19.10
N CYS A 17 0.88 16.92 19.88
CA CYS A 17 1.63 18.01 20.49
C CYS A 17 2.17 18.99 19.45
N HIS A 18 2.69 18.49 18.33
CA HIS A 18 3.12 19.33 17.21
C HIS A 18 1.94 20.09 16.57
N ALA A 19 0.78 19.47 16.44
CA ALA A 19 -0.41 20.14 15.91
C ALA A 19 -0.87 21.30 16.79
N VAL A 20 -0.92 21.09 18.11
CA VAL A 20 -1.38 22.10 19.08
C VAL A 20 -0.37 23.23 19.27
N SER A 21 0.93 22.93 19.18
CA SER A 21 2.01 23.92 19.35
C SER A 21 2.39 24.67 18.06
N SER A 22 1.85 24.28 16.90
CA SER A 22 2.21 24.90 15.63
C SER A 22 1.52 26.25 15.43
N SER A 23 2.30 27.28 15.09
CA SER A 23 1.79 28.62 14.76
C SER A 23 0.97 28.67 13.46
N LYS A 24 1.06 27.63 12.62
CA LYS A 24 0.32 27.52 11.36
C LYS A 24 -0.24 26.09 11.23
N PRO A 25 -1.42 25.82 11.83
CA PRO A 25 -1.95 24.47 11.90
C PRO A 25 -2.32 23.94 10.51
N ARG A 26 -2.06 22.65 10.28
CA ARG A 26 -2.45 21.93 9.05
C ARG A 26 -3.68 21.06 9.31
N ILE A 27 -4.51 20.86 8.28
CA ILE A 27 -5.71 20.01 8.38
C ILE A 27 -5.36 18.52 8.58
N ARG A 28 -4.14 18.09 8.24
CA ARG A 28 -3.71 16.69 8.33
C ARG A 28 -2.33 16.58 8.97
N TYR A 29 -2.29 16.01 10.16
CA TYR A 29 -1.06 15.59 10.84
C TYR A 29 -0.94 14.06 10.80
N ARG A 30 0.22 13.56 10.41
CA ARG A 30 0.47 12.12 10.20
C ARG A 30 1.52 11.64 11.19
N PRO A 31 1.20 10.66 12.06
CA PRO A 31 2.18 10.09 12.96
C PRO A 31 3.11 9.15 12.19
N GLY A 32 4.40 9.46 12.19
CA GLY A 32 5.44 8.60 11.62
C GLY A 32 5.60 8.67 10.10
N TRP A 33 6.76 8.22 9.64
CA TRP A 33 7.19 8.28 8.24
C TRP A 33 6.40 7.33 7.31
N GLN A 34 6.03 6.15 7.79
CA GLN A 34 5.27 5.15 7.03
C GLN A 34 3.88 5.67 6.59
N SER A 35 3.22 6.45 7.45
CA SER A 35 1.94 7.08 7.11
C SER A 35 2.09 8.15 6.01
N SER A 36 3.21 8.89 6.02
CA SER A 36 3.45 9.96 5.05
C SER A 36 3.95 9.46 3.70
N LEU A 37 4.76 8.41 3.67
CA LEU A 37 5.45 7.95 2.45
C LEU A 37 4.87 6.67 1.84
N PHE A 38 4.09 5.89 2.59
CA PHE A 38 3.55 4.63 2.09
C PHE A 38 2.03 4.69 1.99
N CYS A 39 1.35 4.89 3.11
CA CYS A 39 -0.11 4.85 3.12
C CYS A 39 -0.75 6.06 2.42
N PHE A 40 -0.16 7.25 2.53
CA PHE A 40 -0.72 8.43 1.87
C PHE A 40 -0.60 8.41 0.34
N PRO A 41 0.58 8.20 -0.25
CA PRO A 41 0.67 8.13 -1.71
C PRO A 41 -0.09 6.94 -2.26
N LEU A 42 -0.18 5.82 -1.55
CA LEU A 42 -1.03 4.71 -1.96
C LEU A 42 -2.53 5.08 -1.93
N SER A 43 -2.98 5.84 -0.92
CA SER A 43 -4.38 6.30 -0.83
C SER A 43 -4.75 7.39 -1.86
N MET A 44 -3.75 8.11 -2.37
CA MET A 44 -3.92 9.11 -3.44
C MET A 44 -3.36 8.62 -4.77
N ALA A 45 -3.01 7.34 -4.88
CA ALA A 45 -2.48 6.78 -6.11
C ALA A 45 -3.58 6.89 -7.17
N PRO A 46 -3.27 7.43 -8.36
CA PRO A 46 -4.28 7.56 -9.41
C PRO A 46 -4.70 6.19 -9.92
N ASP A 47 -5.91 6.09 -10.49
CA ASP A 47 -6.47 4.82 -10.99
C ASP A 47 -5.53 4.11 -11.98
N TRP A 48 -4.79 4.86 -12.81
CA TRP A 48 -3.82 4.29 -13.75
C TRP A 48 -2.68 3.51 -13.06
N PHE A 49 -2.30 3.89 -11.84
CA PHE A 49 -1.26 3.18 -11.08
C PHE A 49 -1.79 1.85 -10.56
N THR A 50 -3.04 1.83 -10.10
CA THR A 50 -3.73 0.61 -9.65
C THR A 50 -3.93 -0.36 -10.81
N ASP A 51 -4.39 0.13 -11.97
CA ASP A 51 -4.54 -0.66 -13.18
C ASP A 51 -3.19 -1.20 -13.69
N PHE A 52 -2.12 -0.42 -13.58
CA PHE A 52 -0.77 -0.87 -13.90
C PHE A 52 -0.31 -2.00 -12.97
N LEU A 53 -0.58 -1.89 -11.67
CA LEU A 53 -0.19 -2.89 -10.67
C LEU A 53 -0.93 -4.21 -10.88
N ILE A 54 -2.24 -4.14 -11.12
CA ILE A 54 -3.08 -5.30 -11.44
C ILE A 54 -2.63 -5.91 -12.76
N GLY A 55 -2.49 -5.09 -13.81
CA GLY A 55 -2.02 -5.55 -15.12
C GLY A 55 -0.65 -6.22 -15.07
N PHE A 56 0.28 -5.74 -14.24
CA PHE A 56 1.58 -6.37 -14.02
C PHE A 56 1.47 -7.71 -13.30
N GLY A 57 0.64 -7.80 -12.25
CA GLY A 57 0.40 -9.05 -11.52
C GLY A 57 -0.28 -10.14 -12.36
N GLN A 58 -1.15 -9.74 -13.29
CA GLN A 58 -1.91 -10.65 -14.16
C GLN A 58 -1.09 -11.24 -15.31
N ARG A 59 0.08 -10.68 -15.68
CA ARG A 59 0.94 -11.25 -16.74
C ARG A 59 1.40 -12.68 -16.45
N LYS A 60 1.49 -13.06 -15.18
CA LYS A 60 1.85 -14.44 -14.78
C LYS A 60 0.66 -15.41 -14.80
N MET A 61 -0.58 -14.91 -14.82
CA MET A 61 -1.81 -15.72 -14.70
C MET A 61 -2.65 -15.76 -15.99
N ALA A 62 -2.22 -15.06 -17.04
CA ALA A 62 -2.96 -14.96 -18.30
C ALA A 62 -2.87 -16.22 -19.19
N LEU A 63 -2.02 -17.20 -18.87
CA LEU A 63 -2.12 -18.52 -19.50
C LEU A 63 -2.96 -19.43 -18.61
N PRO A 64 -4.24 -19.69 -18.95
CA PRO A 64 -4.98 -20.74 -18.28
C PRO A 64 -4.20 -22.04 -18.48
N SER A 65 -3.91 -22.74 -17.40
CA SER A 65 -3.14 -24.00 -17.38
C SER A 65 -3.69 -25.05 -18.37
N GLY A 66 -4.98 -24.98 -18.68
CA GLY A 66 -5.63 -25.81 -19.69
C GLY A 66 -5.25 -25.51 -21.15
N VAL A 67 -4.73 -24.32 -21.47
CA VAL A 67 -4.19 -23.97 -22.80
C VAL A 67 -2.76 -24.49 -22.95
N LEU A 68 -1.94 -24.39 -21.88
CA LEU A 68 -0.59 -24.97 -21.86
C LEU A 68 -0.63 -26.49 -22.10
N LYS A 69 -1.51 -27.21 -21.38
CA LYS A 69 -1.67 -28.66 -21.53
C LYS A 69 -2.13 -29.07 -22.95
N ARG A 70 -2.86 -28.19 -23.65
CA ARG A 70 -3.36 -28.43 -25.01
C ARG A 70 -2.29 -28.16 -26.08
N MET A 71 -1.38 -27.22 -25.82
CA MET A 71 -0.22 -26.96 -26.67
C MET A 71 0.81 -28.08 -26.54
N GLU A 72 1.04 -28.57 -25.33
CA GLU A 72 1.95 -29.70 -25.05
C GLU A 72 1.47 -30.99 -25.73
N HIS A 73 0.17 -31.29 -25.63
CA HIS A 73 -0.42 -32.45 -26.30
C HIS A 73 -0.50 -32.32 -27.84
N ARG A 74 -0.37 -31.10 -28.40
CA ARG A 74 -0.28 -30.87 -29.86
C ARG A 74 1.15 -30.89 -30.38
N ALA A 75 2.14 -30.80 -29.51
CA ALA A 75 3.56 -30.78 -29.86
C ALA A 75 4.21 -32.18 -29.86
N LEU A 76 3.46 -33.21 -29.44
CA LEU A 76 3.77 -34.63 -29.58
C LEU A 76 3.01 -35.22 -30.78
#